data_AF-A0A9X8MXG8-F1
#
_entry.id   AF-A0A9X8MXG8-F1
#
_cell.length_a   1.000
_cell.length_b   1.000
_cell.length_c   1.000
_cell.angle_alpha   90.00
_cell.angle_beta   90.00
_cell.angle_gamma   90.00
#
_symmetry.space_group_name_H-M   'P 1'
#
loop_
_entity.id
_entity.type
_entity.pdbx_description
1 polymer ?
#
loop_
_entity_poly.entity_id
_entity_poly.type
_entity_poly.pdbx_seq_one_letter_code
_entity_poly.pdbx_strand_id
1 'polypeptide(L)'
;MPDGLLPSYRCFPSAKMDGSWPLHISPPTEGSLDRETWNRLIGIPTEHSPAGADTRCLAYYSPLMLGATDFENLHVQAGRLGDAGILYDNPEVDFSPSNFWAEDHSWVVCTDYDLWATKVAGPAPLIEALLNDTEIEAVRLPWAP
;
A
#
# COMPACT_ATOMS: atom_id res chain seq x y z
N MET A 1 -0.81 -27.96 15.35
CA MET A 1 -1.50 -27.68 14.08
C MET A 1 -2.49 -28.81 13.85
N PRO A 2 -3.75 -28.55 13.51
CA PRO A 2 -4.65 -29.63 13.10
C PRO A 2 -4.05 -30.35 11.89
N ASP A 3 -4.09 -31.68 11.90
CA ASP A 3 -3.58 -32.48 10.78
C ASP A 3 -4.32 -32.11 9.48
N GLY A 4 -3.56 -31.96 8.40
CA GLY A 4 -4.09 -31.61 7.08
C GLY A 4 -4.28 -30.11 6.80
N LEU A 5 -3.91 -29.22 7.73
CA LEU A 5 -3.93 -27.77 7.50
C LEU A 5 -2.52 -27.19 7.32
N LEU A 6 -2.40 -26.23 6.41
CA LEU A 6 -1.17 -25.42 6.25
C LEU A 6 -0.96 -24.51 7.47
N PRO A 7 0.30 -24.23 7.85
CA PRO A 7 0.60 -23.29 8.91
C PRO A 7 -0.01 -21.89 8.68
N SER A 8 -0.86 -21.45 9.61
CA SER A 8 -1.50 -20.13 9.57
C SER A 8 -2.09 -19.76 10.93
N TYR A 9 -2.62 -18.53 11.06
CA TYR A 9 -3.38 -18.11 12.25
C TYR A 9 -4.62 -18.99 12.53
N ARG A 10 -5.08 -19.77 11.54
CA ARG A 10 -6.18 -20.74 11.71
C ARG A 10 -5.78 -21.97 12.53
N CYS A 11 -4.50 -22.13 12.84
CA CYS A 11 -4.01 -23.24 13.63
C CYS A 11 -4.05 -22.98 15.14
N PHE A 12 -4.55 -21.83 15.58
CA PHE A 12 -4.84 -21.53 16.99
C PHE A 12 -6.27 -21.97 17.33
N PRO A 13 -6.48 -23.08 18.06
CA PRO A 13 -7.83 -23.58 18.35
C PRO A 13 -8.67 -22.65 19.23
N SER A 14 -8.01 -21.70 19.91
CA SER A 14 -8.63 -20.66 20.73
C SER A 14 -9.04 -19.41 19.93
N ALA A 15 -8.50 -19.20 18.72
CA ALA A 15 -9.09 -18.25 17.78
C ALA A 15 -10.39 -18.86 17.30
N LYS A 16 -11.51 -18.20 17.56
CA LYS A 16 -12.80 -18.71 17.10
C LYS A 16 -12.78 -18.82 15.58
N MET A 17 -13.45 -19.85 15.05
CA MET A 17 -13.72 -20.02 13.62
C MET A 17 -14.76 -18.99 13.12
N ASP A 18 -14.67 -17.74 13.57
CA ASP A 18 -15.47 -16.60 13.13
C ASP A 18 -14.62 -15.55 12.39
N GLY A 19 -13.38 -15.91 12.02
CA GLY A 19 -12.47 -15.04 11.27
C GLY A 19 -11.68 -14.06 12.13
N SER A 20 -11.77 -14.14 13.46
CA SER A 20 -11.01 -13.27 14.36
C SER A 20 -9.56 -13.72 14.57
N TRP A 21 -8.65 -12.76 14.76
CA TRP A 21 -7.27 -12.99 15.17
C TRP A 21 -7.19 -13.24 16.68
N PRO A 22 -6.27 -14.11 17.18
CA PRO A 22 -5.98 -14.16 18.61
C PRO A 22 -5.61 -12.77 19.14
N LEU A 23 -6.07 -12.42 20.35
CA LEU A 23 -5.81 -11.11 20.98
C LEU A 23 -4.32 -10.73 21.08
N HIS A 24 -3.42 -11.71 21.06
CA HIS A 24 -1.97 -11.51 21.13
C HIS A 24 -1.28 -11.47 19.76
N ILE A 25 -2.04 -11.50 18.67
CA ILE A 25 -1.53 -11.37 17.31
C ILE A 25 -2.14 -10.11 16.71
N SER A 26 -1.31 -9.09 16.55
CA SER A 26 -1.64 -7.92 15.73
C SER A 26 -1.00 -8.11 14.35
N PRO A 27 -1.75 -7.93 13.25
CA PRO A 27 -1.13 -7.84 11.94
C PRO A 27 -0.19 -6.61 11.89
N PRO A 28 0.85 -6.64 11.05
CA PRO A 28 1.72 -5.50 10.85
C PRO A 28 0.95 -4.34 10.21
N THR A 29 1.15 -3.13 10.73
CA THR A 29 0.52 -1.88 10.24
C THR A 29 1.55 -0.81 9.90
N GLU A 30 2.84 -1.04 10.16
CA GLU A 30 3.90 -0.03 10.07
C GLU A 30 4.12 0.48 8.64
N GLY A 31 3.93 -0.36 7.63
CA GLY A 31 4.02 0.02 6.22
C GLY A 31 2.77 0.70 5.67
N SER A 32 1.62 0.53 6.33
CA SER A 32 0.33 1.06 5.88
C SER A 32 0.16 2.54 6.26
N LEU A 33 -0.55 3.29 5.43
CA LEU A 33 -0.91 4.67 5.72
C LEU A 33 -2.32 4.73 6.30
N ASP A 34 -2.57 5.67 7.21
CA ASP A 34 -3.94 6.09 7.50
C ASP A 34 -4.50 6.94 6.34
N ARG A 35 -5.80 7.21 6.38
CA ARG A 35 -6.51 7.95 5.32
C ARG A 35 -5.96 9.36 5.11
N GLU A 36 -5.65 10.08 6.18
CA GLU A 36 -5.19 11.46 6.12
C GLU A 36 -3.82 11.50 5.46
N THR A 37 -2.91 10.64 5.91
CA THR A 37 -1.58 10.50 5.34
C THR A 37 -1.62 10.01 3.88
N TRP A 38 -2.52 9.08 3.53
CA TRP A 38 -2.74 8.65 2.14
C TRP A 38 -3.16 9.82 1.25
N ASN A 39 -4.18 10.59 1.66
CA ASN A 39 -4.69 11.71 0.87
C ASN A 39 -3.64 12.82 0.72
N ARG A 40 -2.89 13.11 1.80
CA ARG A 40 -1.77 14.07 1.73
C ARG A 40 -0.69 13.57 0.78
N LEU A 41 -0.31 12.30 0.88
CA LEU A 41 0.69 11.69 0.02
C LEU A 41 0.29 11.77 -1.45
N ILE A 42 -0.97 11.50 -1.81
CA ILE A 42 -1.47 11.59 -3.20
C ILE A 42 -1.44 13.01 -3.76
N GLY A 43 -1.55 14.04 -2.91
CA GLY A 43 -1.40 15.43 -3.32
C GLY A 43 -0.04 15.73 -3.95
N ILE A 44 1.04 15.16 -3.39
CA ILE A 44 2.41 15.39 -3.86
C ILE A 44 2.65 14.92 -5.31
N PRO A 45 2.46 13.64 -5.69
CA PRO A 45 2.58 13.23 -7.08
C PRO A 45 1.55 13.93 -7.97
N THR A 46 0.41 14.39 -7.45
CA THR A 46 -0.56 15.17 -8.24
C THR A 46 0.01 16.54 -8.64
N GLU A 47 0.75 17.20 -7.77
CA GLU A 47 1.40 18.49 -8.07
C GLU A 47 2.64 18.33 -8.96
N HIS A 48 3.29 17.16 -8.89
CA HIS A 48 4.57 16.91 -9.54
C HIS A 48 4.51 16.04 -10.82
N SER A 49 3.35 15.49 -11.16
CA SER A 49 3.15 14.76 -12.41
C SER A 49 2.76 15.72 -13.54
N PRO A 50 3.30 15.58 -14.77
CA PRO A 50 3.01 16.52 -15.87
C PRO A 50 1.53 16.67 -16.22
N ALA A 51 0.73 15.61 -16.06
CA ALA A 51 -0.71 15.61 -16.30
C ALA A 51 -1.53 15.87 -15.01
N GLY A 52 -0.87 16.13 -13.88
CA GLY A 52 -1.50 16.33 -12.58
C GLY A 52 -2.52 15.26 -12.23
N ALA A 53 -3.75 15.68 -11.89
CA ALA A 53 -4.85 14.77 -11.54
C ALA A 53 -5.24 13.80 -12.68
N ASP A 54 -4.99 14.16 -13.94
CA ASP A 54 -5.27 13.30 -15.10
C ASP A 54 -4.18 12.27 -15.38
N THR A 55 -3.11 12.24 -14.58
CA THR A 55 -2.01 11.27 -14.69
C THR A 55 -2.58 9.85 -14.58
N ARG A 56 -2.29 9.01 -15.57
CA ARG A 56 -2.68 7.60 -15.56
C ARG A 56 -1.83 6.85 -14.55
N CYS A 57 -2.48 6.09 -13.69
CA CYS A 57 -1.85 5.34 -12.61
C CYS A 57 -2.34 3.91 -12.56
N LEU A 58 -1.52 3.08 -11.95
CA LEU A 58 -1.75 1.65 -11.73
C LEU A 58 -1.67 1.38 -10.23
N ALA A 59 -2.58 0.57 -9.72
CA ALA A 59 -2.65 0.16 -8.32
C ALA A 59 -2.66 -1.36 -8.23
N TYR A 60 -1.82 -1.90 -7.36
CA TYR A 60 -1.70 -3.32 -7.08
C TYR A 60 -1.96 -3.57 -5.61
N TYR A 61 -2.80 -4.57 -5.34
CA TYR A 61 -3.04 -5.10 -4.01
C TYR A 61 -2.43 -6.50 -3.93
N SER A 62 -1.66 -6.75 -2.88
CA SER A 62 -1.12 -8.09 -2.63
C SER A 62 -2.24 -9.12 -2.56
N PRO A 63 -2.14 -10.27 -3.28
CA PRO A 63 -3.10 -11.37 -3.21
C PRO A 63 -3.38 -11.85 -1.77
N LEU A 64 -2.40 -11.69 -0.88
CA LEU A 64 -2.55 -12.01 0.55
C LEU A 64 -3.61 -11.13 1.23
N MET A 65 -3.73 -9.86 0.82
CA MET A 65 -4.76 -8.94 1.33
C MET A 65 -6.13 -9.17 0.71
N LEU A 66 -6.17 -9.73 -0.50
CA LEU A 66 -7.41 -10.10 -1.18
C LEU A 66 -7.98 -11.45 -0.73
N GLY A 67 -7.29 -12.15 0.19
CA GLY A 67 -7.62 -13.53 0.54
C GLY A 67 -7.60 -14.49 -0.66
N ALA A 68 -6.84 -14.13 -1.71
CA ALA A 68 -6.80 -14.86 -2.96
C ALA A 68 -6.10 -16.22 -2.76
N THR A 69 -6.62 -17.24 -3.43
CA THR A 69 -5.99 -18.57 -3.48
C THR A 69 -5.13 -18.76 -4.72
N ASP A 70 -5.24 -17.85 -5.69
CA ASP A 70 -4.45 -17.83 -6.91
C ASP A 70 -3.41 -16.70 -6.82
N PHE A 71 -2.15 -17.09 -6.67
CA PHE A 71 -1.01 -16.17 -6.57
C PHE A 71 -0.33 -15.91 -7.93
N GLU A 72 -0.77 -16.62 -8.98
CA GLU A 72 -0.18 -16.52 -10.31
C GLU A 72 -0.97 -15.55 -11.20
N ASN A 73 -2.25 -15.33 -10.89
CA ASN A 73 -3.11 -14.38 -11.60
C ASN A 73 -3.18 -13.03 -10.87
N LEU A 74 -2.14 -12.22 -11.06
CA LEU A 74 -2.04 -10.89 -10.44
C LEU A 74 -2.97 -9.88 -11.12
N HIS A 75 -3.72 -9.13 -10.32
CA HIS A 75 -4.62 -8.08 -10.79
C HIS A 75 -4.06 -6.69 -10.48
N VAL A 76 -4.00 -5.85 -11.51
CA VAL A 76 -3.63 -4.44 -11.40
C VAL A 76 -4.82 -3.60 -11.84
N GLN A 77 -5.23 -2.66 -11.00
CA GLN A 77 -6.26 -1.69 -11.31
C GLN A 77 -5.64 -0.48 -12.02
N ALA A 78 -6.33 0.08 -13.01
CA ALA A 78 -5.90 1.27 -13.73
C ALA A 78 -6.90 2.41 -13.50
N GLY A 79 -6.38 3.64 -13.33
CA GLY A 79 -7.21 4.81 -13.06
C GLY A 79 -6.45 6.12 -13.27
N ARG A 80 -7.03 7.22 -12.80
CA ARG A 80 -6.38 8.53 -12.76
C ARG A 80 -5.90 8.83 -11.34
N LEU A 81 -4.84 9.61 -11.25
CA LEU A 81 -4.26 10.03 -9.97
C LEU A 81 -5.25 10.83 -9.12
N GLY A 82 -6.08 11.68 -9.73
CA GLY A 82 -7.11 12.46 -9.04
C GLY A 82 -8.18 11.61 -8.34
N ASP A 83 -8.36 10.36 -8.77
CA ASP A 83 -9.29 9.42 -8.16
C ASP A 83 -8.61 8.58 -7.06
N ALA A 84 -7.30 8.70 -6.83
CA ALA A 84 -6.57 7.77 -5.96
C ALA A 84 -7.02 7.78 -4.49
N GLY A 85 -7.73 8.82 -4.03
CA GLY A 85 -8.37 8.83 -2.71
C GLY A 85 -9.32 7.64 -2.50
N ILE A 86 -10.06 7.21 -3.54
CA ILE A 86 -11.02 6.10 -3.43
C ILE A 86 -10.35 4.74 -3.23
N LEU A 87 -9.04 4.61 -3.50
CA LEU A 87 -8.31 3.36 -3.32
C LEU A 87 -8.15 2.97 -1.85
N TYR A 88 -8.18 3.95 -0.94
CA TYR A 88 -8.22 3.69 0.50
C TYR A 88 -9.56 3.10 0.96
N ASP A 89 -10.63 3.42 0.24
CA ASP A 89 -12.02 3.02 0.55
C ASP A 89 -12.45 1.74 -0.16
N ASN A 90 -11.51 0.96 -0.69
CA ASN A 90 -11.85 -0.24 -1.43
C ASN A 90 -12.55 -1.26 -0.50
N PRO A 91 -13.85 -1.58 -0.71
CA PRO A 91 -14.58 -2.46 0.20
C PRO A 91 -14.12 -3.92 0.13
N GLU A 92 -13.32 -4.28 -0.88
CA GLU A 92 -12.74 -5.61 -1.03
C GLU A 92 -11.44 -5.77 -0.22
N VAL A 93 -10.85 -4.69 0.31
CA VAL A 93 -9.55 -4.70 0.99
C VAL A 93 -9.51 -3.75 2.18
N ASP A 94 -9.12 -4.24 3.36
CA ASP A 94 -8.96 -3.41 4.56
C ASP A 94 -7.67 -2.56 4.59
N PHE A 95 -7.00 -2.36 3.45
CA PHE A 95 -5.66 -1.75 3.37
C PHE A 95 -5.47 -0.88 2.12
N SER A 96 -4.49 0.03 2.17
CA SER A 96 -4.01 0.76 1.00
C SER A 96 -3.40 -0.18 -0.06
N PRO A 97 -3.29 0.26 -1.33
CA PRO A 97 -2.59 -0.51 -2.36
C PRO A 97 -1.16 -0.83 -1.95
N SER A 98 -0.74 -2.10 -2.02
CA SER A 98 0.64 -2.52 -1.78
C SER A 98 1.63 -1.75 -2.66
N ASN A 99 1.27 -1.52 -3.93
CA ASN A 99 2.00 -0.63 -4.82
C ASN A 99 1.04 0.28 -5.59
N PHE A 100 1.46 1.53 -5.80
CA PHE A 100 0.76 2.52 -6.60
C PHE A 100 1.78 3.32 -7.42
N TRP A 101 1.62 3.41 -8.73
CA TRP A 101 2.63 4.04 -9.59
C TRP A 101 2.00 4.73 -10.81
N ALA A 102 2.72 5.70 -11.38
CA ALA A 102 2.36 6.29 -12.66
C ALA A 102 2.58 5.28 -13.80
N GLU A 103 1.68 5.27 -14.79
CA GLU A 103 1.76 4.35 -15.94
C GLU A 103 3.05 4.54 -16.76
N ASP A 104 3.66 5.72 -16.71
CA ASP A 104 4.96 6.01 -17.35
C ASP A 104 6.18 5.59 -16.50
N HIS A 105 5.93 5.00 -15.31
CA HIS A 105 6.92 4.55 -14.34
C HIS A 105 7.83 5.67 -13.80
N SER A 106 7.41 6.92 -13.90
CA SER A 106 8.18 8.06 -13.39
C SER A 106 8.31 8.06 -11.87
N TRP A 107 7.31 7.54 -11.14
CA TRP A 107 7.32 7.37 -9.70
C TRP A 107 6.53 6.15 -9.25
N VAL A 108 6.81 5.68 -8.03
CA VAL A 108 6.10 4.59 -7.34
C VAL A 108 6.02 4.84 -5.84
N VAL A 109 4.89 4.45 -5.25
CA VAL A 109 4.61 4.37 -3.82
C VAL A 109 4.46 2.89 -3.46
N CYS A 110 5.18 2.43 -2.44
CA CYS A 110 5.07 1.08 -1.90
C CYS A 110 4.63 1.17 -0.44
N THR A 111 3.44 0.65 -0.12
CA THR A 111 2.86 0.66 1.24
C THR A 111 2.69 -0.74 1.82
N ASP A 112 3.44 -1.71 1.29
CA ASP A 112 3.30 -3.12 1.67
C ASP A 112 3.53 -3.31 3.18
N TYR A 113 2.75 -4.19 3.79
CA TYR A 113 2.62 -4.32 5.24
C TYR A 113 3.83 -4.98 5.90
N ASP A 114 4.63 -5.73 5.11
CA ASP A 114 5.92 -6.27 5.57
C ASP A 114 7.05 -5.21 5.54
N LEU A 115 6.75 -3.97 5.10
CA LEU A 115 7.68 -2.85 5.17
C LEU A 115 7.57 -2.13 6.52
N TRP A 116 8.70 -1.57 6.95
CA TRP A 116 8.79 -0.72 8.15
C TRP A 116 8.24 0.70 7.94
N ALA A 117 8.01 1.09 6.68
CA ALA A 117 7.50 2.40 6.30
C ALA A 117 7.01 2.36 4.85
N THR A 118 6.17 3.34 4.48
CA THR A 118 5.88 3.63 3.07
C THR A 118 7.14 4.11 2.35
N LYS A 119 7.44 3.52 1.20
CA LYS A 119 8.57 3.92 0.35
C LYS A 119 8.07 4.64 -0.90
N VAL A 120 8.66 5.80 -1.17
CA VAL A 120 8.37 6.57 -2.38
C VAL A 120 9.66 6.69 -3.19
N ALA A 121 9.58 6.40 -4.48
CA ALA A 121 10.66 6.61 -5.44
C ALA A 121 10.13 7.42 -6.62
N GLY A 122 10.93 8.37 -7.11
CA GLY A 122 10.51 9.26 -8.18
C GLY A 122 11.54 10.35 -8.47
N PRO A 123 11.18 11.35 -9.29
CA PRO A 123 12.08 12.44 -9.66
C PRO A 123 12.44 13.30 -8.45
N ALA A 124 13.62 13.92 -8.49
CA ALA A 124 14.11 14.75 -7.38
C ALA A 124 13.09 15.81 -6.90
N PRO A 125 12.39 16.57 -7.77
CA PRO A 125 11.38 17.53 -7.31
C PRO A 125 10.27 16.92 -6.46
N LEU A 126 9.79 15.72 -6.82
CA LEU A 126 8.76 15.00 -6.07
C LEU A 126 9.28 14.57 -4.70
N ILE A 127 10.49 14.01 -4.65
CA ILE A 127 11.08 13.55 -3.38
C ILE A 127 11.43 14.74 -2.47
N GLU A 128 11.91 15.85 -3.00
CA GLU A 128 12.15 17.06 -2.21
C GLU A 128 10.84 17.64 -1.65
N ALA A 129 9.75 17.61 -2.42
CA ALA A 129 8.44 18.02 -1.91
C ALA A 129 7.98 17.14 -0.74
N LEU A 130 8.14 15.82 -0.86
CA LEU A 130 7.84 14.88 0.22
C LEU A 130 8.69 15.11 1.47
N LEU A 131 9.99 15.36 1.31
CA LEU A 131 10.90 15.61 2.44
C LEU A 131 10.65 16.96 3.15
N ASN A 132 10.06 17.92 2.45
CA ASN A 132 9.72 19.24 3.00
C ASN A 132 8.25 19.34 3.42
N ASP A 133 7.49 18.26 3.33
CA ASP A 133 6.10 18.21 3.77
C ASP A 133 6.03 18.36 5.30
N THR A 134 5.07 19.15 5.79
CA THR A 134 4.92 19.39 7.23
C THR A 134 4.01 18.39 7.93
N GLU A 135 3.25 17.60 7.16
CA GLU A 135 2.29 16.61 7.66
C GLU A 135 2.86 15.19 7.55
N ILE A 136 3.75 14.95 6.58
CA ILE A 136 4.40 13.65 6.38
C ILE A 136 5.86 13.67 6.87
N GLU A 137 6.16 12.88 7.90
CA GLU A 137 7.55 12.61 8.28
C GLU A 137 8.21 11.69 7.24
N ALA A 138 9.29 12.15 6.62
CA ALA A 138 10.02 11.38 5.62
C ALA A 138 11.54 11.47 5.83
N VAL A 139 12.22 10.35 5.58
CA VAL A 139 13.68 10.29 5.56
C VAL A 139 14.17 9.81 4.20
N ARG A 140 15.25 10.42 3.71
CA ARG A 140 15.89 9.96 2.48
C ARG A 140 16.72 8.71 2.78
N LEU A 141 16.35 7.60 2.15
CA LEU A 141 17.17 6.39 2.20
C LEU A 141 18.42 6.57 1.32
N PRO A 142 19.59 6.10 1.77
CA PRO A 142 20.76 6.02 0.89
C PRO A 142 20.45 5.07 -0.28
N TRP A 143 20.85 5.45 -1.49
CA TRP A 143 20.82 4.52 -2.61
C TRP A 143 21.82 3.39 -2.32
N ALA A 144 21.43 2.14 -2.58
CA ALA A 144 22.38 1.04 -2.49
C ALA A 144 23.51 1.28 -3.52
N PRO A 145 24.79 1.08 -3.14
CA PRO A 145 25.91 1.19 -4.08
C PRO A 145 25.82 0.17 -5.23
#